data_AF-A0A545B0I7-F1
#
_entry.id   AF-A0A545B0I7-F1
#
_cell.length_a   1.000
_cell.length_b   1.000
_cell.length_c   1.000
_cell.angle_alpha   90.00
_cell.angle_beta   90.00
_cell.angle_gamma   90.00
#
_symmetry.space_group_name_H-M   'P 1'
#
loop_
_entity.id
_entity.type
_entity.pdbx_description
1 polymer ?
#
loop_
_entity_poly.entity_id
_entity_poly.type
_entity_poly.pdbx_seq_one_letter_code
_entity_poly.pdbx_strand_id
1 'polypeptide(L)'
;MTTALVRQLAMSAATGIESGRVRFNLLNGWVAQKLLFSSGLTRKAVSLRLFRLVWPFVWQKRLLMPLVQKKGIYCFYSRELIEALATLIDGRDCLEIAAGDGTLSRLLGLAGVAVRATDDHSWSQVAFGDSVERLDAVRALRRYQPPVVVCSWPPAGNSFERAVFATPSVQLYVVIGSKHEHASGDWAAYRKQRGFSFELDSRLSGLVLPPELDSAVYVFRRY
;
A
#
# COMPACT_ATOMS: atom_id res chain seq x y z
N MET A 1 2.26 17.07 24.63
CA MET A 1 1.91 15.86 25.41
C MET A 1 0.66 15.12 24.91
N THR A 2 0.05 15.55 23.79
CA THR A 2 -1.26 15.05 23.32
C THR A 2 -1.20 13.87 22.33
N THR A 3 -0.15 13.76 21.50
CA THR A 3 -0.05 12.71 20.47
C THR A 3 0.27 11.32 21.01
N ALA A 4 1.13 11.21 22.03
CA ALA A 4 1.49 9.92 22.61
C ALA A 4 0.31 9.24 23.32
N LEU A 5 -0.51 10.02 24.02
CA LEU A 5 -1.69 9.56 24.73
C LEU A 5 -2.80 9.13 23.77
N VAL A 6 -3.03 9.89 22.69
CA VAL A 6 -3.93 9.50 21.59
C VAL A 6 -3.44 8.21 20.92
N ARG A 7 -2.13 8.06 20.71
CA ARG A 7 -1.55 6.84 20.12
C ARG A 7 -1.69 5.63 21.05
N GLN A 8 -1.54 5.84 22.36
CA GLN A 8 -1.72 4.80 23.37
C GLN A 8 -3.20 4.42 23.53
N LEU A 9 -4.13 5.38 23.43
CA LEU A 9 -5.57 5.13 23.42
C LEU A 9 -6.02 4.42 22.15
N ALA A 10 -5.53 4.82 20.97
CA ALA A 10 -5.81 4.14 19.71
C ALA A 10 -5.23 2.71 19.70
N MET A 11 -4.03 2.52 20.27
CA MET A 11 -3.44 1.20 20.49
C MET A 11 -4.23 0.36 21.49
N SER A 12 -4.63 0.91 22.63
CA SER A 12 -5.39 0.21 23.66
C SER A 12 -6.79 -0.16 23.14
N ALA A 13 -7.46 0.77 22.45
CA ALA A 13 -8.76 0.51 21.82
C ALA A 13 -8.67 -0.55 20.70
N ALA A 14 -7.60 -0.55 19.90
CA ALA A 14 -7.40 -1.54 18.84
C ALA A 14 -6.99 -2.93 19.37
N THR A 15 -6.33 -3.01 20.53
CA THR A 15 -5.69 -4.24 21.03
C THR A 15 -6.33 -4.82 22.30
N GLY A 16 -7.14 -4.04 23.03
CA GLY A 16 -7.72 -4.41 24.32
C GLY A 16 -6.71 -4.53 25.46
N ILE A 17 -5.47 -4.05 25.29
CA ILE A 17 -4.37 -4.22 26.25
C ILE A 17 -4.02 -2.86 26.87
N GLU A 18 -4.32 -2.70 28.16
CA GLU A 18 -4.10 -1.44 28.91
C GLU A 18 -2.65 -1.23 29.37
N SER A 19 -1.84 -2.30 29.47
CA SER A 19 -0.40 -2.20 29.77
C SER A 19 0.41 -3.41 29.27
N GLY A 20 1.68 -3.18 28.89
CA GLY A 20 2.64 -4.23 28.46
C GLY A 20 3.06 -4.19 26.98
N ARG A 21 4.09 -4.95 26.61
CA ARG A 21 4.52 -5.11 25.20
C ARG A 21 3.49 -5.96 24.44
N VAL A 22 2.65 -5.31 23.65
CA VAL A 22 1.73 -5.97 22.71
C VAL A 22 2.52 -6.87 21.76
N ARG A 23 2.20 -8.17 21.75
CA ARG A 23 2.80 -9.17 20.86
C ARG A 23 1.81 -10.28 20.56
N PHE A 24 1.98 -10.92 19.42
CA PHE A 24 1.34 -12.21 19.14
C PHE A 24 1.83 -13.29 20.12
N ASN A 25 0.97 -14.27 20.39
CA ASN A 25 1.40 -15.55 20.91
C ASN A 25 2.14 -16.34 19.82
N LEU A 26 2.86 -17.39 20.21
CA LEU A 26 3.71 -18.14 19.28
C LEU A 26 2.93 -18.73 18.10
N LEU A 27 1.73 -19.27 18.35
CA LEU A 27 0.91 -19.89 17.31
C LEU A 27 0.41 -18.86 16.28
N ASN A 28 -0.27 -17.80 16.73
CA ASN A 28 -0.80 -16.77 15.84
C ASN A 28 0.32 -16.03 15.12
N GLY A 29 1.43 -15.77 15.83
CA GLY A 29 2.64 -15.18 15.25
C GLY A 29 3.23 -16.07 14.15
N TRP A 30 3.35 -17.38 14.40
CA TRP A 30 3.84 -18.34 13.41
C TRP A 30 2.92 -18.43 12.19
N VAL A 31 1.59 -18.50 12.40
CA VAL A 31 0.61 -18.53 11.29
C VAL A 31 0.70 -17.25 10.46
N ALA A 32 0.66 -16.07 11.09
CA ALA A 32 0.78 -14.79 10.39
C ALA A 32 2.11 -14.67 9.64
N GLN A 33 3.21 -15.10 10.27
CA GLN A 33 4.54 -15.13 9.65
C GLN A 33 4.55 -15.99 8.38
N LYS A 34 4.05 -17.23 8.46
CA LYS A 34 4.01 -18.15 7.33
C LYS A 34 3.04 -17.71 6.24
N LEU A 35 1.96 -17.02 6.60
CA LEU A 35 0.95 -16.58 5.65
C LEU A 35 1.40 -15.34 4.87
N LEU A 36 1.99 -14.35 5.55
CA LEU A 36 2.17 -12.99 5.02
C LEU A 36 3.60 -12.62 4.63
N PHE A 37 4.60 -13.34 5.15
CA PHE A 37 6.01 -12.99 5.00
C PHE A 37 6.81 -14.14 4.37
N SER A 38 7.89 -13.79 3.65
CA SER A 38 8.88 -14.77 3.17
C SER A 38 9.96 -15.02 4.24
N SER A 39 10.49 -13.94 4.80
CA SER A 39 11.51 -13.94 5.85
C SER A 39 11.41 -12.63 6.64
N GLY A 40 11.60 -12.66 7.96
CA GLY A 40 11.48 -11.46 8.79
C GLY A 40 10.19 -10.68 8.51
N LEU A 41 10.31 -9.39 8.17
CA LEU A 41 9.18 -8.56 7.73
C LEU A 41 9.13 -8.33 6.22
N THR A 42 9.92 -9.08 5.43
CA THR A 42 9.82 -9.06 3.98
C THR A 42 8.51 -9.70 3.54
N ARG A 43 7.61 -8.87 3.03
CA ARG A 43 6.29 -9.28 2.54
C ARG A 43 6.41 -10.16 1.30
N LYS A 44 5.49 -11.10 1.12
CA LYS A 44 5.35 -11.89 -0.12
C LYS A 44 3.98 -11.70 -0.75
N ALA A 45 3.84 -12.08 -2.02
CA ALA A 45 2.52 -12.22 -2.62
C ALA A 45 1.74 -13.32 -1.89
N VAL A 46 0.65 -12.93 -1.25
CA VAL A 46 -0.14 -13.81 -0.37
C VAL A 46 -1.09 -14.66 -1.22
N SER A 47 -1.13 -15.97 -1.02
CA SER A 47 -2.17 -16.80 -1.64
C SER A 47 -3.52 -16.44 -1.03
N LEU A 48 -4.45 -15.90 -1.82
CA LEU A 48 -5.77 -15.50 -1.31
C LEU A 48 -6.59 -16.71 -0.85
N ARG A 49 -6.45 -17.87 -1.52
CA ARG A 49 -7.08 -19.13 -1.11
C ARG A 49 -6.63 -19.54 0.29
N LEU A 50 -5.31 -19.62 0.52
CA LEU A 50 -4.77 -20.00 1.83
C LEU A 50 -5.11 -18.95 2.89
N PHE A 51 -5.07 -17.66 2.53
CA PHE A 51 -5.45 -16.58 3.43
C PHE A 51 -6.90 -16.73 3.89
N ARG A 52 -7.85 -16.90 2.96
CA ARG A 52 -9.26 -17.06 3.30
C ARG A 52 -9.53 -18.29 4.17
N LEU A 53 -8.77 -19.37 3.98
CA LEU A 53 -8.90 -20.58 4.77
C LEU A 53 -8.34 -20.40 6.19
N VAL A 54 -7.15 -19.79 6.32
CA VAL A 54 -6.38 -19.80 7.57
C VAL A 54 -6.61 -18.55 8.41
N TRP A 55 -6.78 -17.39 7.79
CA TRP A 55 -6.92 -16.10 8.48
C TRP A 55 -8.08 -16.02 9.48
N PRO A 56 -9.27 -16.62 9.23
CA PRO A 56 -10.35 -16.63 10.21
C PRO A 56 -9.93 -17.22 11.56
N PHE A 57 -9.02 -18.19 11.57
CA PHE A 57 -8.51 -18.87 12.77
C PHE A 57 -7.43 -18.09 13.52
N VAL A 58 -6.92 -16.99 12.96
CA VAL A 58 -6.00 -16.08 13.67
C VAL A 58 -6.83 -15.15 14.56
N TRP A 59 -7.07 -15.54 15.81
CA TRP A 59 -7.89 -14.75 16.74
C TRP A 59 -7.21 -13.48 17.22
N GLN A 60 -5.87 -13.39 17.16
CA GLN A 60 -5.12 -12.18 17.46
C GLN A 60 -4.91 -11.25 16.25
N LYS A 61 -5.63 -11.45 15.14
CA LYS A 61 -5.41 -10.73 13.88
C LYS A 61 -5.47 -9.21 14.00
N ARG A 62 -6.25 -8.66 14.95
CA ARG A 62 -6.32 -7.21 15.23
C ARG A 62 -4.98 -6.61 15.66
N LEU A 63 -4.04 -7.43 16.18
CA LEU A 63 -2.70 -6.99 16.56
C LEU A 63 -1.78 -6.78 15.35
N LEU A 64 -2.07 -7.38 14.19
CA LEU A 64 -1.16 -7.40 13.04
C LEU A 64 -0.81 -5.98 12.59
N MET A 65 -1.80 -5.23 12.13
CA MET A 65 -1.57 -3.93 11.50
C MET A 65 -0.90 -2.92 12.44
N PRO A 66 -1.32 -2.77 13.72
CA PRO A 66 -0.63 -1.89 14.66
C PRO A 66 0.84 -2.24 14.91
N LEU A 67 1.21 -3.52 14.81
CA LEU A 67 2.60 -3.96 14.98
C LEU A 67 3.45 -3.68 13.74
N VAL A 68 2.94 -3.98 12.55
CA VAL A 68 3.71 -3.88 11.31
C VAL A 68 3.71 -2.46 10.73
N GLN A 69 2.71 -1.63 11.02
CA GLN A 69 2.69 -0.20 10.63
C GLN A 69 3.84 0.59 11.25
N LYS A 70 4.30 0.22 12.46
CA LYS A 70 5.50 0.81 13.09
C LYS A 70 6.78 0.55 12.29
N LYS A 71 6.73 -0.35 11.31
CA LYS A 71 7.80 -0.71 10.39
C LYS A 71 7.51 -0.29 8.94
N GLY A 72 6.50 0.57 8.74
CA GLY A 72 6.14 1.08 7.41
C GLY A 72 5.26 0.15 6.58
N ILE A 73 4.68 -0.90 7.17
CA ILE A 73 3.81 -1.83 6.46
C ILE A 73 2.34 -1.43 6.67
N TYR A 74 1.68 -1.04 5.59
CA TYR A 74 0.30 -0.54 5.64
C TYR A 74 -0.73 -1.49 5.05
N CYS A 75 -0.31 -2.44 4.22
CA CYS A 75 -1.16 -3.48 3.65
C CYS A 75 -0.31 -4.68 3.16
N PHE A 76 -0.99 -5.74 2.76
CA PHE A 76 -0.42 -6.91 2.09
C PHE A 76 -1.11 -7.11 0.75
N TYR A 77 -0.36 -7.62 -0.22
CA TYR A 77 -0.83 -7.83 -1.58
C TYR A 77 -1.10 -9.32 -1.79
N SER A 78 -2.34 -9.67 -2.16
CA SER A 78 -2.60 -11.02 -2.65
C SER A 78 -1.91 -11.25 -4.00
N ARG A 79 -1.65 -12.50 -4.35
CA ARG A 79 -1.12 -12.86 -5.67
C ARG A 79 -2.06 -12.39 -6.77
N GLU A 80 -3.36 -12.58 -6.55
CA GLU A 80 -4.44 -12.20 -7.45
C GLU A 80 -4.48 -10.68 -7.68
N LEU A 81 -4.16 -9.86 -6.66
CA LEU A 81 -3.98 -8.41 -6.83
C LEU A 81 -2.81 -8.09 -7.75
N ILE A 82 -1.65 -8.72 -7.51
CA ILE A 82 -0.44 -8.49 -8.32
C ILE A 82 -0.68 -8.88 -9.78
N GLU A 83 -1.32 -10.03 -10.03
CA GLU A 83 -1.70 -10.48 -11.37
C GLU A 83 -2.67 -9.49 -12.04
N ALA A 84 -3.71 -9.06 -11.32
CA ALA A 84 -4.68 -8.11 -11.86
C ALA A 84 -4.07 -6.74 -12.15
N LEU A 85 -3.14 -6.26 -11.32
CA LEU A 85 -2.39 -5.03 -11.57
C LEU A 85 -1.45 -5.19 -12.77
N ALA A 86 -0.75 -6.32 -12.90
CA ALA A 86 0.10 -6.60 -14.05
C ALA A 86 -0.70 -6.58 -15.37
N THR A 87 -1.87 -7.20 -15.39
CA THR A 87 -2.81 -7.12 -16.52
C THR A 87 -3.27 -5.68 -16.78
N LEU A 88 -3.56 -4.90 -15.73
CA LEU A 88 -3.99 -3.52 -15.90
C LEU A 88 -2.87 -2.62 -16.42
N ILE A 89 -1.62 -2.87 -16.03
CA ILE A 89 -0.43 -2.16 -16.51
C ILE A 89 -0.15 -2.52 -17.97
N ASP A 90 -0.42 -3.77 -18.36
CA ASP A 90 -0.42 -4.24 -19.76
C ASP A 90 0.91 -3.97 -20.49
N GLY A 91 2.02 -4.36 -19.86
CA GLY A 91 3.37 -4.24 -20.44
C GLY A 91 3.91 -2.81 -20.57
N ARG A 92 3.15 -1.79 -20.19
CA ARG A 92 3.59 -0.39 -20.23
C ARG A 92 4.55 -0.08 -19.08
N ASP A 93 5.45 0.88 -19.33
CA ASP A 93 6.35 1.41 -18.30
C ASP A 93 5.55 1.93 -17.10
N CYS A 94 5.91 1.42 -15.91
CA CYS A 94 5.21 1.71 -14.67
C CYS A 94 6.15 2.42 -13.68
N LEU A 95 5.66 3.49 -13.07
CA LEU A 95 6.33 4.16 -11.96
C LEU A 95 5.53 3.94 -10.68
N GLU A 96 6.16 3.35 -9.67
CA GLU A 96 5.67 3.42 -8.30
C GLU A 96 6.21 4.68 -7.61
N ILE A 97 5.29 5.53 -7.12
CA ILE A 97 5.62 6.70 -6.31
C ILE A 97 5.25 6.43 -4.84
N ALA A 98 6.04 7.01 -3.92
CA ALA A 98 5.93 6.73 -2.49
C ALA A 98 6.01 5.22 -2.19
N ALA A 99 7.01 4.56 -2.80
CA ALA A 99 7.14 3.11 -2.82
C ALA A 99 7.45 2.47 -1.45
N GLY A 100 7.86 3.27 -0.46
CA GLY A 100 8.26 2.77 0.86
C GLY A 100 9.37 1.74 0.76
N ASP A 101 9.14 0.52 1.24
CA ASP A 101 10.12 -0.59 1.19
C ASP A 101 10.27 -1.21 -0.23
N GLY A 102 9.51 -0.76 -1.23
CA GLY A 102 9.56 -1.26 -2.60
C GLY A 102 8.91 -2.63 -2.80
N THR A 103 8.13 -3.13 -1.83
CA THR A 103 7.49 -4.46 -1.92
C THR A 103 6.58 -4.56 -3.15
N LEU A 104 5.73 -3.57 -3.42
CA LEU A 104 4.78 -3.65 -4.53
C LEU A 104 5.54 -3.72 -5.87
N SER A 105 6.48 -2.80 -6.12
CA SER A 105 7.36 -2.86 -7.29
C SER A 105 8.08 -4.19 -7.42
N ARG A 106 8.65 -4.73 -6.33
CA ARG A 106 9.33 -6.02 -6.37
C ARG A 106 8.38 -7.15 -6.77
N LEU A 107 7.16 -7.19 -6.23
CA LEU A 107 6.17 -8.23 -6.56
C LEU A 107 5.64 -8.09 -8.00
N LEU A 108 5.43 -6.86 -8.47
CA LEU A 108 5.07 -6.57 -9.86
C LEU A 108 6.20 -6.97 -10.83
N GLY A 109 7.45 -6.68 -10.49
CA GLY A 109 8.62 -7.09 -11.26
C GLY A 109 8.76 -8.61 -11.36
N LEU A 110 8.49 -9.35 -10.28
CA LEU A 110 8.41 -10.81 -10.31
C LEU A 110 7.27 -11.34 -11.18
N ALA A 111 6.23 -10.54 -11.41
CA ALA A 111 5.13 -10.84 -12.33
C ALA A 111 5.40 -10.35 -13.77
N GLY A 112 6.62 -9.89 -14.08
CA GLY A 112 7.03 -9.47 -15.42
C GLY A 112 6.75 -8.01 -15.78
N VAL A 113 6.34 -7.19 -14.80
CA VAL A 113 6.08 -5.76 -15.04
C VAL A 113 7.38 -4.96 -15.04
N ALA A 114 7.59 -4.12 -16.06
CA ALA A 114 8.62 -3.10 -16.08
C ALA A 114 8.24 -1.95 -15.14
N VAL A 115 8.57 -2.09 -13.85
CA VAL A 115 8.24 -1.11 -12.81
C VAL A 115 9.48 -0.51 -12.17
N ARG A 116 9.43 0.81 -11.94
CA ARG A 116 10.46 1.55 -11.20
C ARG A 116 9.89 2.07 -9.89
N ALA A 117 10.57 1.79 -8.78
CA ALA A 117 10.20 2.28 -7.46
C ALA A 117 10.90 3.60 -7.13
N THR A 118 10.15 4.60 -6.68
CA THR A 118 10.69 5.88 -6.19
C THR A 118 10.07 6.29 -4.86
N ASP A 119 10.88 6.84 -3.97
CA ASP A 119 10.46 7.39 -2.69
C ASP A 119 11.39 8.54 -2.25
N ASP A 120 10.90 9.49 -1.45
CA ASP A 120 11.72 10.63 -0.98
C ASP A 120 12.57 10.31 0.26
N HIS A 121 12.35 9.14 0.87
CA HIS A 121 13.01 8.66 2.08
C HIS A 121 12.76 9.54 3.31
N SER A 122 11.63 10.26 3.34
CA SER A 122 11.29 11.17 4.45
C SER A 122 10.88 10.42 5.74
N TRP A 123 10.52 9.14 5.64
CA TRP A 123 10.00 8.35 6.76
C TRP A 123 11.05 7.42 7.37
N SER A 124 11.64 7.85 8.50
CA SER A 124 12.71 7.11 9.20
C SER A 124 12.37 5.69 9.66
N GLN A 125 11.08 5.36 9.81
CA GLN A 125 10.62 4.04 10.24
C GLN A 125 10.56 2.99 9.12
N VAL A 126 10.72 3.42 7.87
CA VAL A 126 10.67 2.55 6.69
C VAL A 126 12.08 2.05 6.40
N ALA A 127 12.21 0.73 6.21
CA ALA A 127 13.43 0.14 5.68
C ALA A 127 13.34 0.15 4.14
N PHE A 128 13.81 1.23 3.51
CA PHE A 128 13.83 1.36 2.05
C PHE A 128 14.68 0.25 1.44
N GLY A 129 14.17 -0.42 0.41
CA GLY A 129 14.91 -1.44 -0.33
C GLY A 129 15.93 -0.82 -1.27
N ASP A 130 17.03 -1.52 -1.56
CA ASP A 130 18.11 -1.03 -2.43
C ASP A 130 17.65 -0.70 -3.86
N SER A 131 16.55 -1.31 -4.31
CA SER A 131 15.94 -1.06 -5.61
C SER A 131 15.01 0.18 -5.64
N VAL A 132 14.77 0.82 -4.49
CA VAL A 132 13.97 2.04 -4.39
C VAL A 132 14.87 3.24 -4.62
N GLU A 133 14.66 3.93 -5.74
CA GLU A 133 15.42 5.13 -6.04
C GLU A 133 14.97 6.29 -5.13
N ARG A 134 15.92 6.93 -4.46
CA ARG A 134 15.66 8.13 -3.67
C ARG A 134 15.36 9.32 -4.56
N LEU A 135 14.10 9.50 -4.90
CA LEU A 135 13.60 10.55 -5.79
C LEU A 135 12.15 10.89 -5.42
N ASP A 136 11.86 12.16 -5.16
CA ASP A 136 10.49 12.58 -4.88
C ASP A 136 9.58 12.37 -6.09
N ALA A 137 8.30 12.12 -5.83
CA ALA A 137 7.30 11.79 -6.84
C ALA A 137 7.21 12.83 -7.98
N VAL A 138 7.32 14.13 -7.67
CA VAL A 138 7.21 15.19 -8.69
C VAL A 138 8.44 15.18 -9.61
N ARG A 139 9.65 14.98 -9.07
CA ARG A 139 10.86 14.79 -9.88
C ARG A 139 10.82 13.48 -10.67
N ALA A 140 10.33 12.39 -10.08
CA ALA A 140 10.20 11.10 -10.74
C ALA A 140 9.26 11.16 -11.96
N LEU A 141 8.08 11.77 -11.79
CA LEU A 141 7.13 12.00 -12.88
C LEU A 141 7.76 12.82 -14.01
N ARG A 142 8.46 13.91 -13.67
CA ARG A 142 9.13 14.76 -14.67
C ARG A 142 10.22 14.02 -15.43
N ARG A 143 11.04 13.23 -14.72
CA ARG A 143 12.19 12.51 -15.29
C ARG A 143 11.76 11.35 -16.18
N TYR A 144 10.80 10.55 -15.72
CA TYR A 144 10.46 9.29 -16.37
C TYR A 144 9.29 9.39 -17.32
N GLN A 145 8.45 10.44 -17.21
CA GLN A 145 7.25 10.62 -18.04
C GLN A 145 6.48 9.30 -18.24
N PRO A 146 6.12 8.57 -17.16
CA PRO A 146 5.56 7.24 -17.29
C PRO A 146 4.12 7.30 -17.84
N PRO A 147 3.70 6.29 -18.63
CA PRO A 147 2.30 6.11 -19.00
C PRO A 147 1.45 5.54 -17.87
N VAL A 148 2.04 4.78 -16.94
CA VAL A 148 1.34 4.18 -15.80
C VAL A 148 2.01 4.58 -14.49
N VAL A 149 1.20 5.00 -13.51
CA VAL A 149 1.65 5.29 -12.15
C VAL A 149 0.87 4.43 -11.18
N VAL A 150 1.56 3.86 -10.19
CA VAL A 150 0.96 3.18 -9.05
C VAL A 150 1.41 3.83 -7.74
N CYS A 151 0.52 3.90 -6.75
CA CYS A 151 0.87 4.37 -5.42
C CYS A 151 0.14 3.53 -4.37
N SER A 152 0.87 3.00 -3.40
CA SER A 152 0.31 2.19 -2.32
C SER A 152 0.40 2.93 -1.00
N TRP A 153 -0.77 3.26 -0.46
CA TRP A 153 -0.98 3.97 0.80
C TRP A 153 -0.41 5.39 0.80
N PRO A 154 -0.77 6.25 -0.18
CA PRO A 154 -0.32 7.64 -0.18
C PRO A 154 -0.76 8.33 1.11
N PRO A 155 0.11 9.16 1.73
CA PRO A 155 -0.26 9.94 2.90
C PRO A 155 -1.50 10.81 2.63
N ALA A 156 -2.41 10.91 3.59
CA ALA A 156 -3.59 11.73 3.46
C ALA A 156 -3.22 13.21 3.24
N GLY A 157 -3.86 13.85 2.26
CA GLY A 157 -3.63 15.27 1.94
C GLY A 157 -2.22 15.58 1.42
N ASN A 158 -1.50 14.57 0.90
CA ASN A 158 -0.21 14.81 0.25
C ASN A 158 -0.34 15.79 -0.92
N SER A 159 0.77 16.39 -1.33
CA SER A 159 0.79 17.37 -2.42
C SER A 159 1.19 16.78 -3.77
N PHE A 160 1.77 15.58 -3.80
CA PHE A 160 2.40 15.04 -5.00
C PHE A 160 1.39 14.43 -5.99
N GLU A 161 0.24 13.93 -5.53
CA GLU A 161 -0.75 13.31 -6.43
C GLU A 161 -1.33 14.31 -7.43
N ARG A 162 -1.32 15.61 -7.12
CA ARG A 162 -1.66 16.67 -8.08
C ARG A 162 -0.75 16.66 -9.31
N ALA A 163 0.53 16.35 -9.11
CA ALA A 163 1.50 16.27 -10.20
C ALA A 163 1.21 15.07 -11.11
N VAL A 164 0.65 13.97 -10.59
CA VAL A 164 0.26 12.81 -11.40
C VAL A 164 -0.79 13.24 -12.44
N PHE A 165 -1.85 13.91 -12.00
CA PHE A 165 -2.91 14.40 -12.90
C PHE A 165 -2.44 15.47 -13.88
N ALA A 166 -1.43 16.27 -13.49
CA ALA A 166 -0.85 17.31 -14.34
C ALA A 166 0.18 16.78 -15.35
N THR A 167 0.71 15.57 -15.17
CA THR A 167 1.76 15.01 -16.04
C THR A 167 1.13 14.45 -17.31
N PRO A 168 1.43 14.99 -18.52
CA PRO A 168 0.74 14.62 -19.75
C PRO A 168 0.90 13.15 -20.15
N SER A 169 2.07 12.55 -19.85
CA SER A 169 2.36 11.16 -20.20
C SER A 169 1.44 10.16 -19.48
N VAL A 170 1.00 10.47 -18.26
CA VAL A 170 0.26 9.55 -17.40
C VAL A 170 -1.12 9.27 -18.00
N GLN A 171 -1.35 8.03 -18.41
CA GLN A 171 -2.63 7.54 -18.94
C GLN A 171 -3.42 6.76 -17.90
N LEU A 172 -2.73 6.11 -16.97
CA LEU A 172 -3.32 5.30 -15.91
C LEU A 172 -2.67 5.66 -14.57
N TYR A 173 -3.50 5.95 -13.58
CA TYR A 173 -3.06 6.05 -12.19
C TYR A 173 -3.86 5.08 -11.31
N VAL A 174 -3.16 4.24 -10.56
CA VAL A 174 -3.78 3.29 -9.63
C VAL A 174 -3.34 3.59 -8.20
N VAL A 175 -4.31 3.80 -7.32
CA VAL A 175 -4.07 4.03 -5.90
C VAL A 175 -4.60 2.86 -5.09
N ILE A 176 -3.73 2.21 -4.31
CA ILE A 176 -4.13 1.27 -3.28
C ILE A 176 -4.17 2.06 -1.97
N GLY A 177 -5.32 2.24 -1.35
CA GLY A 177 -5.50 3.08 -0.18
C GLY A 177 -6.65 2.61 0.71
N SER A 178 -7.25 3.54 1.44
CA SER A 178 -8.39 3.32 2.33
C SER A 178 -9.67 3.87 1.72
N LYS A 179 -10.80 3.23 2.04
CA LYS A 179 -12.15 3.79 1.80
C LYS A 179 -12.40 5.06 2.61
N HIS A 180 -11.66 5.27 3.70
CA HIS A 180 -11.79 6.43 4.56
C HIS A 180 -10.86 7.56 4.08
N GLU A 181 -11.46 8.68 3.70
CA GLU A 181 -10.70 9.75 3.03
C GLU A 181 -9.56 10.35 3.87
N HIS A 182 -9.75 10.39 5.18
CA HIS A 182 -8.76 10.90 6.12
C HIS A 182 -7.54 9.99 6.30
N ALA A 183 -7.60 8.75 5.78
CA ALA A 183 -6.56 7.75 6.00
C ALA A 183 -5.53 7.66 4.86
N SER A 184 -5.89 8.03 3.62
CA SER A 184 -4.96 8.01 2.48
C SER A 184 -5.41 8.88 1.32
N GLY A 185 -4.44 9.41 0.58
CA GLY A 185 -4.66 10.10 -0.70
C GLY A 185 -4.99 11.60 -0.59
N ASP A 186 -4.84 12.31 -1.71
CA ASP A 186 -5.27 13.70 -1.90
C ASP A 186 -6.67 13.75 -2.52
N TRP A 187 -7.70 13.58 -1.68
CA TRP A 187 -9.09 13.66 -2.09
C TRP A 187 -9.51 15.02 -2.65
N ALA A 188 -8.76 16.09 -2.36
CA ALA A 188 -9.00 17.36 -3.02
C ALA A 188 -8.51 17.31 -4.48
N ALA A 189 -7.36 16.69 -4.75
CA ALA A 189 -6.89 16.47 -6.11
C ALA A 189 -7.81 15.52 -6.89
N TYR A 190 -8.23 14.40 -6.29
CA TYR A 190 -9.08 13.40 -6.94
C TYR A 190 -10.40 14.01 -7.45
N ARG A 191 -10.99 14.94 -6.69
CA ARG A 191 -12.24 15.63 -7.07
C ARG A 191 -12.05 16.80 -8.03
N LYS A 192 -10.89 17.48 -7.98
CA LYS A 192 -10.63 18.69 -8.79
C LYS A 192 -10.09 18.38 -10.18
N GLN A 193 -9.43 17.24 -10.36
CA GLN A 193 -8.93 16.83 -11.67
C GLN A 193 -10.08 16.74 -12.69
N ARG A 194 -9.78 17.04 -13.96
CA ARG A 194 -10.76 17.05 -15.07
C ARG A 194 -10.30 16.28 -16.30
N GLY A 195 -9.23 15.50 -16.17
CA GLY A 195 -8.60 14.80 -17.29
C GLY A 195 -8.68 13.28 -17.18
N PHE A 196 -9.25 12.76 -16.10
CA PHE A 196 -9.33 11.34 -15.83
C PHE A 196 -10.74 10.94 -15.42
N SER A 197 -11.19 9.79 -15.91
CA SER A 197 -12.25 9.05 -15.24
C SER A 197 -11.72 8.55 -13.89
N PHE A 198 -12.60 8.36 -12.92
CA PHE A 198 -12.27 7.93 -11.57
C PHE A 198 -13.27 6.87 -11.13
N GLU A 199 -12.76 5.69 -10.75
CA GLU A 199 -13.58 4.59 -10.24
C GLU A 199 -12.97 3.98 -8.97
N LEU A 200 -13.84 3.55 -8.06
CA LEU A 200 -13.51 2.62 -6.99
C LEU A 200 -13.68 1.20 -7.54
N ASP A 201 -12.58 0.49 -7.78
CA ASP A 201 -12.62 -0.88 -8.27
C ASP A 201 -12.84 -1.84 -7.10
N SER A 202 -14.09 -2.26 -6.90
CA SER A 202 -14.51 -3.15 -5.81
C SER A 202 -13.84 -4.52 -5.89
N ARG A 203 -13.57 -5.02 -7.11
CA ARG A 203 -12.90 -6.30 -7.34
C ARG A 203 -11.46 -6.22 -6.85
N LEU A 204 -10.68 -5.24 -7.31
CA LEU A 204 -9.29 -5.04 -6.88
C LEU A 204 -9.20 -4.72 -5.38
N SER A 205 -10.14 -3.93 -4.86
CA SER A 205 -10.24 -3.62 -3.42
C SER A 205 -10.34 -4.88 -2.57
N GLY A 206 -11.13 -5.87 -3.00
CA GLY A 206 -11.27 -7.16 -2.32
C GLY A 206 -10.04 -8.08 -2.37
N LEU A 207 -8.99 -7.68 -3.08
CA LEU A 207 -7.72 -8.41 -3.21
C LEU A 207 -6.60 -7.80 -2.34
N VAL A 208 -6.84 -6.66 -1.70
CA VAL A 208 -5.93 -6.05 -0.72
C VAL A 208 -6.18 -6.66 0.66
N LEU A 209 -5.10 -6.95 1.39
CA LEU A 209 -5.17 -7.66 2.66
C LEU A 209 -4.57 -6.84 3.83
N PRO A 210 -5.02 -7.08 5.06
CA PRO A 210 -6.20 -7.89 5.42
C PRO A 210 -7.52 -7.11 5.21
N PRO A 211 -8.68 -7.79 5.08
CA PRO A 211 -9.96 -7.13 4.78
C PRO A 211 -10.42 -6.14 5.86
N GLU A 212 -9.97 -6.32 7.10
CA GLU A 212 -10.26 -5.42 8.23
C GLU A 212 -9.67 -4.00 8.07
N LEU A 213 -8.83 -3.76 7.05
CA LEU A 213 -8.30 -2.43 6.75
C LEU A 213 -9.29 -1.51 6.03
N ASP A 214 -10.43 -2.02 5.58
CA ASP A 214 -11.33 -1.29 4.68
C ASP A 214 -10.58 -0.66 3.51
N SER A 215 -9.71 -1.47 2.90
CA SER A 215 -8.89 -1.07 1.77
C SER A 215 -9.75 -0.74 0.54
N ALA A 216 -9.22 0.14 -0.29
CA ALA A 216 -9.79 0.56 -1.57
C ALA A 216 -8.70 0.55 -2.64
N VAL A 217 -9.09 0.22 -3.87
CA VAL A 217 -8.28 0.45 -5.06
C VAL A 217 -9.03 1.43 -5.93
N TYR A 218 -8.45 2.62 -6.09
CA TYR A 218 -8.96 3.65 -6.98
C TYR A 218 -8.20 3.61 -8.29
N VAL A 219 -8.93 3.72 -9.38
CA VAL A 219 -8.35 3.68 -10.72
C VAL A 219 -8.76 4.91 -11.50
N PHE A 220 -7.76 5.58 -12.06
CA PHE A 220 -7.93 6.77 -12.86
C PHE A 220 -7.45 6.50 -14.29
N ARG A 221 -8.27 6.80 -15.29
CA ARG A 221 -7.91 6.65 -16.71
C ARG A 221 -8.07 7.97 -17.44
N ARG A 222 -7.02 8.41 -18.13
CA ARG A 222 -7.07 9.62 -18.94
C ARG A 222 -8.04 9.43 -20.11
N TYR A 223 -8.79 10.47 -20.46
CA TYR A 223 -9.67 10.53 -21.65
C TYR A 223 -9.34 11.74 -22.53
#